data_AF-A0A521G129-F1
#
_entry.id   AF-A0A521G129-F1
#
_cell.length_a   1.000
_cell.length_b   1.000
_cell.length_c   1.000
_cell.angle_alpha   90.00
_cell.angle_beta   90.00
_cell.angle_gamma   90.00
#
_symmetry.space_group_name_H-M   'P 1'
#
loop_
_entity.id
_entity.type
_entity.pdbx_description
1 polymer ?
#
loop_
_entity_poly.entity_id
_entity_poly.type
_entity_poly.pdbx_seq_one_letter_code
_entity_poly.pdbx_strand_id
1 'polypeptide(L)' 'MPKNSLVVMDNASFHKSEKTKELVKKFSCRLLFLPPYSPDLNPIEKFWASMKAKIKKNS' A
#
# COMPACT_ATOMS: atom_id res chain seq x y z
N MET A 1 -8.43 -12.58 -0.36
CA MET A 1 -8.14 -11.83 -1.60
C MET A 1 -8.71 -12.62 -2.76
N PRO A 2 -9.47 -12.01 -3.67
CA PRO A 2 -9.87 -12.68 -4.91
C PRO A 2 -8.63 -13.15 -5.68
N LYS A 3 -8.72 -14.29 -6.37
CA LYS A 3 -7.62 -14.78 -7.21
C LYS A 3 -7.27 -13.71 -8.25
N ASN A 4 -5.99 -13.62 -8.62
CA ASN A 4 -5.48 -12.67 -9.63
C ASN A 4 -5.58 -11.18 -9.22
N SER A 5 -5.70 -10.89 -7.92
CA SER A 5 -5.66 -9.51 -7.41
C SER A 5 -4.30 -8.84 -7.64
N LEU A 6 -4.33 -7.52 -7.86
CA LEU A 6 -3.14 -6.68 -7.88
C LEU A 6 -2.97 -5.99 -6.52
N VAL A 7 -1.83 -6.22 -5.88
CA VAL A 7 -1.42 -5.54 -4.65
C VAL A 7 -0.53 -4.37 -5.04
N VAL A 8 -0.97 -3.15 -4.72
CA VAL A 8 -0.20 -1.93 -4.92
C VAL A 8 0.44 -1.54 -3.60
N MET A 9 1.76 -1.37 -3.58
CA MET A 9 2.53 -1.01 -2.38
C MET A 9 3.42 0.20 -2.65
N ASP A 10 3.66 1.01 -1.62
CA ASP A 10 4.69 2.04 -1.69
C ASP A 10 6.10 1.42 -1.55
N ASN A 11 7.13 2.27 -1.61
CA ASN A 11 8.53 1.84 -1.68
C ASN A 11 9.19 1.56 -0.33
N ALA A 12 8.45 1.54 0.79
CA ALA A 12 9.02 1.25 2.10
C ALA A 12 9.87 -0.03 2.07
N SER A 13 11.04 0.04 2.70
CA SER A 13 12.08 -1.01 2.60
C SER A 13 11.58 -2.40 3.00
N PHE A 14 10.71 -2.48 4.01
CA PHE A 14 10.13 -3.74 4.49
C PHE A 14 9.14 -4.38 3.50
N HIS A 15 8.52 -3.61 2.60
CA HIS A 15 7.65 -4.14 1.54
C HIS A 15 8.43 -4.87 0.45
N LYS A 16 9.75 -4.63 0.34
CA LYS A 16 10.63 -5.27 -0.64
C LYS A 16 11.24 -6.58 -0.15
N SER A 17 10.90 -7.02 1.06
CA SER A 17 11.37 -8.27 1.65
C SER A 17 10.95 -9.50 0.83
N GLU A 18 11.81 -10.51 0.78
CA GLU A 18 11.54 -11.80 0.12
C GLU A 18 10.23 -12.42 0.63
N LYS A 19 10.03 -12.41 1.95
CA LYS A 19 8.81 -12.90 2.61
C LYS A 19 7.53 -12.27 2.05
N THR A 20 7.57 -10.97 1.73
CA THR A 20 6.41 -10.28 1.15
C THR A 20 6.11 -10.80 -0.26
N LYS A 21 7.15 -10.97 -1.09
CA LYS A 21 7.01 -11.50 -2.45
C LYS A 21 6.50 -12.95 -2.44
N GLU A 22 7.00 -13.78 -1.53
CA GLU A 22 6.57 -15.17 -1.36
C GLU A 22 5.10 -15.26 -0.98
N LEU A 23 4.64 -14.43 -0.04
CA LEU A 23 3.22 -14.38 0.34
C LEU A 23 2.35 -14.00 -0.85
N VAL A 24 2.71 -12.95 -1.59
CA VAL A 24 1.93 -12.53 -2.77
C VAL A 24 1.86 -13.65 -3.81
N LYS A 25 2.98 -14.34 -4.07
CA LYS A 25 3.03 -15.48 -4.99
C LYS A 25 2.17 -16.65 -4.50
N LYS A 26 2.22 -16.98 -3.21
CA LYS A 26 1.41 -18.04 -2.57
C LYS A 26 -0.09 -17.81 -2.76
N PHE A 27 -0.54 -16.56 -2.73
CA PHE A 27 -1.94 -16.20 -2.93
C PHE A 27 -2.33 -15.98 -4.40
N SER A 28 -1.45 -16.29 -5.37
CA SER A 28 -1.70 -16.04 -6.81
C SER A 28 -2.06 -14.58 -7.11
N CYS A 29 -1.45 -13.66 -6.36
CA CYS A 29 -1.59 -12.23 -6.54
C CYS A 29 -0.40 -11.67 -7.33
N ARG A 30 -0.54 -10.45 -7.84
CA ARG A 30 0.55 -9.68 -8.46
C ARG A 30 0.94 -8.53 -7.55
N LEU A 31 2.23 -8.20 -7.51
CA LEU A 31 2.77 -7.08 -6.74
C LEU A 31 3.19 -5.96 -7.68
N LEU A 32 2.72 -4.74 -7.43
CA LEU A 32 3.13 -3.53 -8.13
C LEU A 32 3.63 -2.51 -7.10
N PHE A 33 4.86 -2.05 -7.29
CA PHE A 33 5.40 -0.94 -6.50
C PHE A 33 5.11 0.37 -7.22
N LEU A 34 4.70 1.38 -6.46
CA LEU A 34 4.53 2.72 -6.99
C LEU A 34 5.87 3.32 -7.42
N PRO A 35 5.88 4.27 -8.39
CA PRO A 35 7.09 5.03 -8.68
C PRO A 35 7.58 5.80 -7.44
N PRO A 36 8.91 6.02 -7.31
CA PRO A 36 9.46 6.76 -6.19
C PRO A 36 8.87 8.18 -6.13
N TYR A 37 8.70 8.70 -4.92
CA TYR A 37 8.17 10.04 -4.64
C TYR A 37 6.82 10.35 -5.30
N SER A 38 5.96 9.34 -5.49
CA SER A 38 4.62 9.51 -6.05
C SER A 38 3.51 9.28 -5.00
N PRO A 39 3.45 10.09 -3.93
CA PRO A 39 2.46 9.94 -2.86
C PRO A 39 1.02 10.14 -3.38
N ASP A 40 0.83 10.95 -4.43
CA ASP A 40 -0.47 11.18 -5.08
C ASP A 40 -1.09 9.89 -5.65
N LEU A 41 -0.26 8.92 -6.00
CA LEU A 41 -0.67 7.62 -6.51
C LEU A 41 -0.95 6.60 -5.39
N ASN A 42 -0.65 6.94 -4.13
CA ASN A 42 -0.91 6.06 -3.00
C ASN A 42 -2.28 6.38 -2.39
N PRO A 43 -3.33 5.57 -2.66
CA PRO A 43 -4.69 5.88 -2.23
C PRO A 43 -4.84 5.97 -0.70
N ILE A 44 -3.93 5.37 0.07
CA ILE A 44 -3.93 5.46 1.53
C ILE A 44 -3.64 6.88 2.04
N GLU A 45 -2.94 7.72 1.26
CA GLU A 45 -2.62 9.09 1.66
C GLU A 45 -3.86 9.95 1.83
N LYS A 46 -4.87 9.76 0.96
CA LYS A 46 -6.18 10.44 1.08
C LYS A 46 -6.92 10.02 2.35
N PHE A 47 -6.83 8.74 2.70
CA PHE A 47 -7.40 8.23 3.94
C PHE A 47 -6.70 8.84 5.17
N TRP A 48 -5.37 8.89 5.17
CA TRP A 48 -4.60 9.52 6.25
C TRP A 48 -4.93 11.00 6.41
N ALA A 49 -5.06 11.75 5.31
CA ALA A 49 -5.45 13.16 5.36
C ALA A 49 -6.83 13.33 6.02
N SER A 50 -7.81 12.51 5.62
CA SER A 50 -9.15 12.52 6.20
C SER A 50 -9.14 12.17 7.69
N MET A 51 -8.36 11.16 8.07
CA MET A 51 -8.22 10.73 9.46
C MET A 51 -7.58 11.82 10.33
N LYS A 52 -6.48 12.43 9.87
CA LYS A 52 -5.80 13.54 10.57
C LYS A 52 -6.74 14.74 10.77
N ALA A 53 -7.52 15.09 9.75
CA ALA A 53 -8.51 16.17 9.85
C ALA A 53 -9.56 15.87 10.94
N LYS A 54 -10.04 14.62 11.02
CA LYS A 54 -11.00 14.19 12.04
C LYS A 54 -10.40 14.23 13.45
N ILE A 55 -9.16 13.80 13.63
CA ILE A 55 -8.46 13.86 14.92
C ILE A 55 -8.32 15.32 15.38
N LYS A 56 -7.88 16.21 14.48
CA LYS A 56 -7.71 17.65 14.77
C LYS A 56 -9.03 18.33 15.17
N LYS A 57 -10.16 17.91 14.59
CA LYS A 57 -11.48 18.46 14.92
C LYS A 57 -11.99 18.00 16.29
N ASN A 58 -11.52 16.85 16.78
CA ASN A 58 -11.91 16.26 18.05
C ASN A 58 -10.89 16.50 19.18
N SER A 59 -9.86 17.32 18.93
CA SER A 59 -8.82 17.71 19.89
C SER A 59 -9.05 19.11 20.42
#